data_AF-A0A2T0SHP2-F1
#
_entry.id   AF-A0A2T0SHP2-F1
#
_cell.length_a   1.000
_cell.length_b   1.000
_cell.length_c   1.000
_cell.angle_alpha   90.00
_cell.angle_beta   90.00
_cell.angle_gamma   90.00
#
_symmetry.space_group_name_H-M   'P 1'
#
loop_
_entity.id
_entity.type
_entity.pdbx_description
1 polymer ?
#
loop_
_entity_poly.entity_id
_entity_poly.type
_entity_poly.pdbx_seq_one_letter_code
_entity_poly.pdbx_strand_id
1 'polypeptide(L)'
;MSELSTGTTGSTSAVAVSAAAVSALISGPGPRLRPIANQCSASSCPTVYLDADSGTLVIQGYDVPRGQEGVDVPEGESLVRVPIELLVEAMTSLT
;
A
#
# COMPACT_ATOMS: atom_id res chain seq x y z
N MET A 1 36.02 -47.81 35.95
CA MET A 1 34.60 -48.15 36.15
C MET A 1 33.95 -46.93 36.80
N SER A 2 32.77 -46.53 36.32
CA SER A 2 32.03 -45.29 36.64
C SER A 2 32.60 -44.02 35.97
N GLU A 3 31.84 -43.15 35.31
CA GLU A 3 30.43 -42.77 35.46
C GLU A 3 29.74 -42.52 34.10
N LEU A 4 28.43 -42.74 34.12
CA LEU A 4 27.38 -42.32 33.20
C LEU A 4 27.34 -40.77 33.04
N SER A 5 27.13 -40.26 31.82
CA SER A 5 26.24 -39.10 31.65
C SER A 5 25.72 -39.00 30.21
N THR A 6 24.41 -39.22 30.12
CA THR A 6 23.46 -38.74 29.12
C THR A 6 23.58 -37.25 28.79
N GLY A 7 23.17 -36.89 27.57
CA GLY A 7 22.91 -35.52 27.13
C GLY A 7 23.65 -35.25 25.81
N THR A 8 23.05 -34.81 24.72
CA THR A 8 21.72 -34.29 24.46
C THR A 8 21.51 -34.51 22.96
N THR A 9 20.42 -35.17 22.58
CA THR A 9 19.93 -35.13 21.20
C THR A 9 19.60 -33.68 20.88
N GLY A 10 20.53 -32.99 20.21
CA GLY A 10 20.27 -31.70 19.60
C GLY A 10 19.20 -31.90 18.54
N SER A 11 17.94 -31.79 18.95
CA SER A 11 16.83 -31.59 18.03
C SER A 11 17.06 -30.21 17.41
N THR A 12 17.73 -30.19 16.26
CA THR A 12 17.51 -29.14 15.29
C THR A 12 16.05 -29.26 14.89
N SER A 13 15.19 -28.60 15.66
CA SER A 13 13.82 -28.34 15.26
C SER A 13 13.92 -27.43 14.05
N ALA A 14 14.08 -28.04 12.87
CA ALA A 14 13.68 -27.42 11.63
C ALA A 14 12.19 -27.15 11.83
N VAL A 15 11.85 -25.91 12.19
CA VAL A 15 10.47 -25.46 12.20
C VAL A 15 10.02 -25.63 10.75
N ALA A 16 9.28 -26.70 10.50
CA ALA A 16 8.71 -26.97 9.19
C ALA A 16 7.65 -25.91 8.95
N VAL A 17 8.06 -24.78 8.40
CA VAL A 17 7.14 -23.79 7.86
C VAL A 17 6.46 -24.48 6.69
N SER A 18 5.17 -24.75 6.81
CA SER A 18 4.43 -25.43 5.75
C SER A 18 4.46 -24.58 4.47
N ALA A 19 4.39 -25.23 3.31
CA ALA A 19 4.26 -24.52 2.04
C ALA A 19 3.04 -23.57 2.04
N ALA A 20 2.01 -23.87 2.83
CA ALA A 20 0.87 -23.00 3.05
C ALA A 20 1.21 -21.75 3.88
N ALA A 21 2.02 -21.88 4.94
CA ALA A 21 2.50 -20.73 5.72
C ALA A 21 3.49 -19.87 4.92
N VAL A 22 4.35 -20.48 4.11
CA VAL A 22 5.19 -19.75 3.14
C VAL A 22 4.28 -19.03 2.14
N SER A 23 3.31 -19.71 1.53
CA SER A 23 2.35 -19.10 0.59
C SER A 23 1.54 -17.97 1.21
N ALA A 24 1.12 -18.07 2.47
CA ALA A 24 0.37 -17.01 3.15
C ALA A 24 1.21 -15.75 3.41
N LEU A 25 2.53 -15.89 3.57
CA LEU A 25 3.45 -14.77 3.73
C LEU A 25 3.73 -14.03 2.41
N ILE A 26 3.65 -14.72 1.26
CA ILE A 26 3.81 -14.14 -0.09
C ILE A 26 2.48 -13.75 -0.74
N SER A 27 1.36 -14.33 -0.31
CA SER A 27 -0.01 -14.07 -0.78
C SER A 27 -0.88 -13.42 0.30
N GLY A 28 -0.29 -12.63 1.20
CA GLY A 28 -1.07 -11.79 2.11
C GLY A 28 -2.09 -10.96 1.34
N PRO A 29 -3.18 -10.49 1.98
CA PRO A 29 -4.14 -9.63 1.31
C PRO A 29 -3.37 -8.48 0.68
N GLY A 30 -3.49 -8.33 -0.65
CA GLY A 30 -2.80 -7.29 -1.39
C GLY A 30 -3.09 -5.91 -0.81
N PRO A 31 -2.31 -4.88 -1.17
CA PRO A 31 -2.57 -3.53 -0.68
C PRO A 31 -4.02 -3.15 -0.98
N ARG A 32 -4.73 -2.69 0.06
CA ARG A 32 -6.12 -2.22 -0.03
C ARG A 32 -6.31 -1.18 -1.13
N LEU A 33 -5.29 -0.34 -1.31
CA LEU A 33 -5.22 0.68 -2.34
C LEU A 33 -4.51 0.13 -3.57
N ARG A 34 -5.23 0.01 -4.69
CA ARG A 34 -4.68 -0.42 -5.97
C ARG A 34 -4.36 0.81 -6.83
N PRO A 35 -3.10 1.03 -7.26
CA PRO A 35 -2.79 2.16 -8.14
C PRO A 35 -3.48 1.99 -9.50
N ILE A 36 -4.08 3.07 -10.00
CA ILE A 36 -4.80 3.09 -11.29
C ILE A 36 -4.32 4.18 -12.25
N ALA A 37 -3.57 5.17 -11.76
CA ALA A 37 -2.92 6.18 -12.56
C ALA A 37 -1.74 6.78 -11.79
N ASN A 38 -0.61 6.97 -12.46
CA ASN A 38 0.58 7.59 -11.90
C ASN A 38 1.49 8.22 -12.98
N GLN A 39 0.98 8.36 -14.22
CA GLN A 39 1.76 8.79 -15.36
C GLN A 39 1.31 10.20 -15.78
N CYS A 40 2.20 11.17 -15.61
CA CYS A 40 1.97 12.52 -16.10
C CYS A 40 3.29 13.19 -16.48
N SER A 41 3.18 14.29 -17.22
CA SER A 41 4.32 15.07 -17.70
C SER A 41 5.05 15.85 -16.59
N ALA A 42 4.45 15.96 -15.40
CA ALA A 42 5.03 16.65 -14.26
C ALA A 42 6.17 15.87 -13.60
N SER A 43 7.16 16.59 -13.04
CA SER A 43 8.35 16.01 -12.40
C SER A 43 8.06 15.19 -11.14
N SER A 44 6.93 15.45 -10.46
CA SER A 44 6.41 14.63 -9.36
C SER A 44 4.94 14.36 -9.62
N CYS A 45 4.63 13.18 -10.16
CA CYS A 45 3.26 12.81 -10.46
C CYS A 45 2.55 12.29 -9.20
N PRO A 46 1.36 12.82 -8.86
CA PRO A 46 0.49 12.19 -7.88
C PRO A 46 0.19 10.72 -8.25
N THR A 47 -0.12 9.88 -7.27
CA THR A 47 -0.65 8.54 -7.53
C THR A 47 -2.13 8.51 -7.19
N VAL A 48 -2.95 8.05 -8.13
CA VAL A 48 -4.38 7.77 -7.91
C VAL A 48 -4.54 6.28 -7.63
N TYR A 49 -5.22 5.97 -6.53
CA TYR A 49 -5.54 4.62 -6.11
C TYR A 49 -7.05 4.40 -6.13
N LEU A 50 -7.46 3.19 -6.49
CA LEU A 50 -8.79 2.66 -6.20
C LEU A 50 -8.75 1.95 -4.85
N ASP A 51 -9.62 2.37 -3.94
CA ASP A 51 -9.91 1.68 -2.69
C ASP A 51 -10.99 0.62 -2.95
N ALA A 52 -10.59 -0.65 -2.95
CA ALA A 52 -11.48 -1.76 -3.33
C ALA A 52 -12.63 -1.96 -2.34
N ASP A 53 -12.46 -1.55 -1.07
CA ASP A 53 -13.46 -1.77 -0.02
C ASP A 53 -14.58 -0.74 -0.10
N SER A 54 -14.24 0.51 -0.40
CA SER A 54 -15.20 1.64 -0.45
C SER A 54 -15.64 2.00 -1.87
N GLY A 55 -14.94 1.54 -2.90
CA GLY A 55 -15.16 1.95 -4.29
C GLY A 55 -14.80 3.42 -4.55
N THR A 56 -13.98 4.04 -3.68
CA THR A 56 -13.58 5.44 -3.79
C THR A 56 -12.18 5.59 -4.36
N LEU A 57 -11.89 6.74 -4.95
CA LEU A 57 -10.53 7.10 -5.33
C LEU A 57 -9.80 7.77 -4.16
N VAL A 58 -8.54 7.38 -3.95
CA VAL A 58 -7.62 8.00 -2.99
C VAL A 58 -6.47 8.59 -3.78
N ILE A 59 -6.11 9.85 -3.51
CA ILE A 59 -5.10 10.57 -4.29
C ILE A 59 -3.95 10.95 -3.38
N GLN A 60 -2.75 10.45 -3.69
CA GLN A 60 -1.50 10.92 -3.10
C GLN A 60 -0.99 12.11 -3.90
N GLY A 61 -0.99 13.30 -3.31
CA GLY A 61 -0.46 14.52 -3.92
C GLY A 61 0.01 15.53 -2.88
N TYR A 62 0.41 16.71 -3.34
CA TYR A 62 0.74 17.82 -2.45
C TYR A 62 -0.51 18.65 -2.14
N ASP A 63 -0.64 19.03 -0.88
CA ASP A 63 -1.70 19.94 -0.44
C ASP A 63 -1.57 21.31 -1.13
N VAL A 64 -2.71 21.93 -1.40
CA VAL A 64 -2.79 23.38 -1.65
C VAL A 64 -2.58 24.08 -0.30
N PRO A 65 -1.61 25.01 -0.19
CA PRO A 65 -1.36 25.70 1.07
C PRO A 65 -2.58 26.51 1.54
N ARG A 66 -2.82 26.46 2.86
CA ARG A 66 -3.86 27.24 3.54
C ARG A 66 -3.78 28.72 3.20
N GLY A 67 -4.90 29.30 2.78
CA GLY A 67 -5.05 30.69 2.35
C GLY A 67 -4.78 30.95 0.87
N GLN A 68 -4.37 29.93 0.09
CA GLN A 68 -4.20 30.03 -1.36
C GLN A 68 -5.35 29.39 -2.14
N GLU A 69 -6.29 28.73 -1.46
CA GLU A 69 -7.36 27.98 -2.09
C GLU A 69 -8.46 28.90 -2.65
N GLY A 70 -8.61 30.09 -2.06
CA GLY A 70 -9.72 31.00 -2.38
C GLY A 70 -11.09 30.43 -2.03
N VAL A 71 -11.14 29.35 -1.25
CA VAL A 71 -12.35 28.65 -0.81
C VAL A 71 -12.19 28.21 0.64
N ASP A 72 -13.31 28.07 1.36
CA ASP A 72 -13.32 27.52 2.72
C ASP A 72 -13.20 25.99 2.66
N VAL A 73 -12.15 25.45 3.28
CA VAL A 73 -11.91 23.99 3.38
C VAL A 73 -12.20 23.53 4.82
N PRO A 74 -13.24 22.70 5.04
CA PRO A 74 -13.62 22.21 6.36
C PRO A 74 -12.50 21.50 7.14
N GLU A 75 -12.71 21.37 8.46
CA GLU A 75 -11.84 20.57 9.30
C GLU A 75 -11.87 19.10 8.86
N GLY A 76 -10.68 18.48 8.78
CA GLY A 76 -10.52 17.10 8.31
C GLY A 76 -10.47 16.95 6.79
N GLU A 77 -10.65 18.03 6.01
CA GLU A 77 -10.52 18.02 4.56
C GLU A 77 -9.22 18.69 4.08
N SER A 78 -8.73 18.22 2.92
CA SER A 78 -7.56 18.76 2.22
C SER A 78 -7.84 18.91 0.74
N LEU A 79 -7.27 19.95 0.13
CA LEU A 79 -7.21 20.08 -1.33
C LEU A 79 -5.84 19.63 -1.81
N VAL A 80 -5.80 18.76 -2.81
CA VAL A 80 -4.55 18.32 -3.45
C VAL A 80 -4.47 18.81 -4.89
N ARG A 81 -3.27 19.16 -5.35
CA ARG A 81 -3.05 19.52 -6.75
C ARG A 81 -2.86 18.26 -7.58
N VAL A 82 -3.70 18.10 -8.62
CA VAL A 82 -3.68 16.93 -9.50
C VAL A 82 -3.72 17.39 -10.96
N PRO A 83 -2.78 16.97 -11.82
CA PRO A 83 -2.86 17.23 -13.26
C PRO A 83 -4.12 16.59 -13.86
N ILE A 84 -4.78 17.32 -14.76
CA ILE A 84 -6.02 16.83 -15.41
C ILE A 84 -5.75 15.53 -16.19
N GLU A 85 -4.60 15.44 -16.88
CA GLU A 85 -4.18 14.24 -17.61
C GLU A 85 -4.16 12.98 -16.74
N LEU A 86 -3.78 13.11 -15.47
CA LEU A 86 -3.74 11.99 -14.53
C LEU A 86 -5.15 11.52 -14.14
N LEU A 87 -6.11 12.45 -14.00
CA LEU A 87 -7.51 12.08 -13.76
C LEU A 87 -8.14 11.41 -14.98
N VAL A 88 -7.77 11.85 -16.19
CA VAL A 88 -8.22 11.20 -17.44
C VAL A 88 -7.66 9.77 -17.55
N GLU A 89 -6.38 9.58 -17.22
CA GLU A 89 -5.77 8.24 -17.15
C GLU A 89 -6.53 7.35 -16.15
N ALA A 90 -6.77 7.86 -14.94
CA ALA A 90 -7.47 7.12 -13.90
C ALA A 90 -8.88 6.68 -14.35
N MET A 91 -9.64 7.57 -14.98
CA MET A 91 -10.99 7.25 -15.47
C MET A 91 -10.97 6.21 -16.59
N THR A 92 -9.95 6.25 -17.46
CA THR A 92 -9.77 5.25 -18.52
C THR A 92 -9.41 3.88 -17.94
N SER A 93 -8.68 3.84 -16.83
CA SER A 93 -8.35 2.59 -16.11
C SER A 93 -9.54 1.94 -15.39
N LEU A 94 -10.70 2.63 -15.31
CA LEU A 94 -11.91 2.15 -14.61
C LEU A 94 -12.99 1.59 -15.54
N THR A 95 -12.85 1.76 -16.86
CA THR A 95 -13.80 1.24 -17.88
C THR A 95 -13.43 -0.17 -18.31
#